data_AF-A0A9D2X949-F1
#
_entry.id   AF-A0A9D2X949-F1
#
_cell.length_a   1.000
_cell.length_b   1.000
_cell.length_c   1.000
_cell.angle_alpha   90.00
_cell.angle_beta   90.00
_cell.angle_gamma   90.00
#
_symmetry.space_group_name_H-M   'P 1'
#
loop_
_entity.id
_entity.type
_entity.pdbx_description
1 polymer ?
#
loop_
_entity_poly.entity_id
_entity_poly.type
_entity_poly.pdbx_seq_one_letter_code
_entity_poly.pdbx_strand_id
1 'polypeptide(L)'
;MVLLNEKTLEEILAHLEKSISNLAKESFENIEIEGGFYGIMNFLENQFEVRLENLLAAKDSSIHHLESGMKNKVIQRKQKIIKLISEQYKI
;
A
#
# COMPACT_ATOMS: atom_id res chain seq x y z
N MET A 1 20.46 14.54 -1.03
CA MET A 1 19.08 14.17 -1.39
C MET A 1 19.14 13.41 -2.70
N VAL A 2 18.79 12.12 -2.70
CA VAL A 2 18.71 11.33 -3.95
C VAL A 2 17.31 11.49 -4.49
N LEU A 3 17.18 12.02 -5.71
CA LEU A 3 15.91 12.03 -6.43
C LEU A 3 15.56 10.57 -6.75
N LEU A 4 14.51 10.05 -6.12
CA LEU A 4 13.98 8.73 -6.38
C LEU A 4 13.45 8.72 -7.83
N ASN A 5 13.97 7.83 -8.67
CA ASN A 5 13.54 7.74 -10.05
C ASN A 5 12.29 6.86 -10.20
N GLU A 6 11.60 6.97 -11.34
CA GLU A 6 10.35 6.24 -11.58
C GLU A 6 10.52 4.73 -11.50
N LYS A 7 11.64 4.18 -11.99
CA LYS A 7 11.92 2.74 -11.93
C LYS A 7 11.97 2.24 -10.49
N THR A 8 12.67 2.98 -9.62
CA THR A 8 12.78 2.65 -8.20
C THR A 8 11.41 2.73 -7.52
N LEU A 9 10.58 3.72 -7.88
CA LEU A 9 9.21 3.82 -7.37
C LEU A 9 8.36 2.62 -7.79
N GLU A 10 8.45 2.19 -9.05
CA GLU A 10 7.70 1.02 -9.53
C GLU A 10 8.11 -0.26 -8.80
N GLU A 11 9.40 -0.46 -8.55
CA GLU A 11 9.89 -1.60 -7.78
C GLU A 11 9.36 -1.58 -6.33
N ILE A 12 9.38 -0.40 -5.68
CA ILE A 12 8.79 -0.19 -4.35
C ILE A 12 7.30 -0.50 -4.36
N LEU A 13 6.56 0.02 -5.34
CA LEU A 13 5.11 -0.17 -5.43
C LEU A 13 4.76 -1.63 -5.71
N ALA A 14 5.48 -2.33 -6.58
CA ALA A 14 5.27 -3.75 -6.83
C ALA A 14 5.53 -4.60 -5.57
N HIS A 15 6.58 -4.28 -4.80
CA HIS A 15 6.85 -4.93 -3.52
C HIS A 15 5.74 -4.65 -2.50
N LEU A 16 5.33 -3.39 -2.36
CA LEU A 16 4.27 -2.95 -1.45
C LEU A 16 2.95 -3.65 -1.77
N GLU A 17 2.60 -3.77 -3.05
CA GLU A 17 1.39 -4.48 -3.48
C GLU A 17 1.40 -5.93 -3.00
N LYS A 18 2.48 -6.66 -3.26
CA LYS A 18 2.61 -8.05 -2.79
C LYS A 18 2.50 -8.13 -1.27
N SER A 19 3.13 -7.20 -0.56
CA SER A 19 3.08 -7.14 0.90
C SER A 19 1.65 -6.92 1.42
N ILE A 20 0.88 -6.04 0.78
CA ILE A 20 -0.50 -5.72 1.21
C ILE A 20 -1.46 -6.85 0.84
N SER A 21 -1.30 -7.49 -0.33
CA SER A 21 -2.11 -8.66 -0.69
C SER A 21 -1.90 -9.83 0.27
N ASN A 22 -0.66 -10.09 0.70
CA ASN A 22 -0.37 -11.12 1.70
C ASN A 22 -1.01 -10.77 3.05
N LEU A 23 -0.88 -9.52 3.49
CA LEU A 23 -1.49 -9.06 4.73
C LEU A 23 -3.01 -9.16 4.69
N ALA A 24 -3.63 -8.83 3.55
CA ALA A 24 -5.07 -8.98 3.38
C ALA A 24 -5.52 -10.43 3.53
N LYS A 25 -4.82 -11.36 2.88
CA LYS A 25 -5.07 -12.80 3.04
C LYS A 25 -5.00 -13.22 4.50
N GLU A 26 -3.90 -12.90 5.17
CA GLU A 26 -3.71 -13.22 6.59
C GLU A 26 -4.80 -12.59 7.47
N SER A 27 -5.20 -11.35 7.16
CA SER A 27 -6.19 -10.61 7.95
C SER A 27 -7.58 -11.22 7.83
N PHE A 28 -8.02 -11.56 6.61
CA PHE A 28 -9.32 -12.18 6.38
C PHE A 28 -9.39 -13.64 6.82
N GLU A 29 -8.26 -14.36 6.81
CA GLU A 29 -8.22 -15.77 7.21
C GLU A 29 -8.01 -15.96 8.72
N ASN A 30 -7.24 -15.10 9.39
CA ASN A 30 -6.70 -15.40 10.71
C ASN A 30 -6.78 -14.26 11.74
N ILE A 31 -7.09 -13.01 11.33
CA ILE A 31 -7.07 -11.87 12.25
C ILE A 31 -8.49 -11.41 12.53
N GLU A 32 -8.92 -11.49 13.80
CA GLU A 32 -10.13 -10.84 14.26
C GLU A 32 -9.86 -9.34 14.44
N ILE A 33 -10.19 -8.56 13.41
CA ILE A 33 -10.19 -7.10 13.47
C ILE A 33 -11.60 -6.61 13.79
N GLU A 34 -11.70 -5.72 14.79
CA GLU A 34 -12.95 -5.07 15.14
C GLU A 34 -13.56 -4.33 13.93
N GLY A 35 -14.86 -4.48 13.71
CA GLY A 35 -15.55 -3.92 12.55
C GLY A 35 -15.59 -4.83 11.31
N GLY A 36 -15.15 -6.09 11.43
CA GLY A 36 -15.29 -7.11 10.39
C GLY A 36 -14.64 -6.69 9.07
N PHE A 37 -15.33 -6.92 7.94
CA PHE A 37 -14.82 -6.55 6.61
C PHE A 37 -14.35 -5.08 6.53
N TYR A 38 -15.17 -4.12 6.98
CA TYR A 38 -14.81 -2.70 6.90
C TYR A 38 -13.63 -2.34 7.83
N GLY A 39 -13.56 -2.99 8.99
CA GLY A 39 -12.42 -2.88 9.90
C GLY A 39 -11.12 -3.33 9.26
N ILE A 40 -11.14 -4.50 8.61
CA ILE A 40 -10.00 -5.04 7.86
C ILE A 40 -9.61 -4.11 6.70
N MET A 41 -10.58 -3.60 5.94
CA MET A 41 -10.28 -2.69 4.83
C MET A 41 -9.61 -1.40 5.30
N ASN A 42 -10.12 -0.77 6.37
CA ASN A 42 -9.50 0.42 6.96
C ASN A 42 -8.09 0.13 7.50
N PHE A 43 -7.91 -1.03 8.13
CA PHE A 43 -6.58 -1.48 8.56
C PHE A 43 -5.60 -1.59 7.38
N LEU A 44 -5.99 -2.22 6.27
CA LEU A 44 -5.15 -2.38 5.09
C LEU A 44 -4.79 -1.05 4.43
N GLU A 45 -5.70 -0.09 4.38
CA GLU A 45 -5.42 1.25 3.87
C GLU A 45 -4.34 1.97 4.69
N ASN A 46 -4.44 1.91 6.03
CA ASN A 46 -3.43 2.47 6.92
C ASN A 46 -2.08 1.76 6.78
N GLN A 47 -2.10 0.44 6.65
CA GLN A 47 -0.88 -0.36 6.47
C GLN A 47 -0.19 -0.08 5.14
N PHE A 48 -0.92 0.24 4.08
CA PHE A 48 -0.34 0.68 2.82
C PHE A 48 0.53 1.94 3.03
N GLU A 49 0.01 2.94 3.72
CA GLU A 49 0.69 4.22 3.95
C GLU A 49 1.95 4.05 4.81
N VAL A 50 1.82 3.36 5.95
CA VAL A 50 2.95 3.12 6.86
C VAL A 50 4.08 2.34 6.15
N ARG A 51 3.73 1.31 5.38
CA ARG A 51 4.73 0.49 4.67
C ARG A 51 5.38 1.27 3.53
N LEU A 52 4.62 2.10 2.81
CA LEU A 52 5.19 2.97 1.77
C LEU A 52 6.21 3.94 2.36
N GLU A 53 5.87 4.64 3.43
CA GLU A 53 6.80 5.56 4.09
C GLU A 53 8.09 4.86 4.53
N ASN A 54 7.97 3.66 5.12
CA ASN A 54 9.15 2.87 5.51
C ASN A 54 10.03 2.48 4.32
N LEU A 55 9.42 2.09 3.19
CA LEU A 55 10.17 1.72 1.98
C LEU A 55 10.84 2.93 1.33
N LEU A 56 10.20 4.10 1.34
CA LEU A 56 10.78 5.36 0.86
C LEU A 56 11.91 5.83 1.78
N ALA A 57 11.73 5.74 3.10
CA ALA A 57 12.75 6.10 4.08
C ALA A 57 14.01 5.25 3.93
N ALA A 58 13.88 3.96 3.60
CA ALA A 58 15.02 3.08 3.28
C ALA A 58 15.78 3.49 2.01
N LYS A 59 15.27 4.45 1.24
CA LYS A 59 15.91 5.08 0.07
C LYS A 59 16.25 6.56 0.32
N ASP A 60 16.32 6.99 1.58
CA ASP A 60 16.52 8.39 2.00
C ASP A 60 15.48 9.34 1.37
N SER A 61 14.24 8.86 1.23
CA SER A 61 13.12 9.56 0.59
C SER A 61 11.86 9.54 1.48
N SER A 62 10.81 10.25 1.06
CA SER A 62 9.49 10.29 1.70
C SER A 62 8.42 10.60 0.65
N ILE A 63 7.13 10.44 0.97
CA ILE A 63 6.07 10.82 0.03
C ILE A 63 6.17 12.30 -0.37
N HIS A 64 6.59 13.17 0.55
CA HIS A 64 6.71 14.60 0.30
C HIS A 64 7.80 14.91 -0.73
N HIS A 65 8.85 14.09 -0.80
CA HIS A 65 9.95 14.22 -1.76
C HIS A 65 9.59 13.75 -3.18
N LEU A 66 8.49 13.02 -3.35
CA LEU A 66 8.06 12.55 -4.66
C LEU A 66 7.52 13.69 -5.52
N GLU A 67 7.78 13.62 -6.83
CA GLU A 67 7.16 14.49 -7.81
C GLU A 67 5.65 14.25 -7.91
N SER A 68 4.91 15.23 -8.45
CA SER A 68 3.44 15.14 -8.57
C SER A 68 2.98 13.90 -9.35
N GLY A 69 3.65 13.57 -10.46
CA GLY A 69 3.34 12.36 -11.25
C GLY A 69 3.52 11.07 -10.45
N MET A 70 4.59 10.99 -9.65
CA MET A 70 4.86 9.87 -8.76
C MET A 70 3.83 9.75 -7.63
N LYS A 71 3.44 10.87 -7.01
CA LYS A 71 2.38 10.92 -6.00
C LYS A 71 1.04 10.40 -6.57
N ASN A 72 0.67 10.84 -7.77
CA ASN A 72 -0.53 10.36 -8.45
C ASN A 72 -0.48 8.85 -8.71
N LYS A 73 0.68 8.35 -9.12
CA LYS A 73 0.89 6.92 -9.33
C LYS A 73 0.71 6.12 -8.03
N VAL A 74 1.26 6.58 -6.92
CA VAL A 74 1.06 5.99 -5.59
C VAL A 74 -0.43 5.91 -5.25
N ILE A 75 -1.17 7.02 -5.42
CA ILE A 75 -2.61 7.09 -5.13
C ILE A 75 -3.39 6.08 -5.98
N GLN A 76 -3.12 6.04 -7.29
CA GLN A 76 -3.77 5.08 -8.21
C GLN A 76 -3.47 3.64 -7.82
N ARG A 77 -2.23 3.35 -7.41
CA ARG A 77 -1.80 2.01 -6.99
C ARG A 77 -2.53 1.58 -5.71
N LYS A 78 -2.61 2.45 -4.69
CA LYS A 78 -3.39 2.23 -3.47
C LYS A 78 -4.85 1.92 -3.79
N GLN A 79 -5.50 2.77 -4.60
CA GLN A 79 -6.90 2.59 -4.98
C GLN A 79 -7.13 1.25 -5.70
N LYS A 80 -6.25 0.90 -6.63
CA LYS A 80 -6.35 -0.35 -7.39
C LYS A 80 -6.25 -1.58 -6.49
N ILE A 81 -5.23 -1.66 -5.63
CA ILE A 81 -5.04 -2.85 -4.79
C ILE A 81 -6.16 -2.99 -3.74
N ILE A 82 -6.57 -1.90 -3.10
CA ILE A 82 -7.63 -1.91 -2.10
C ILE A 82 -8.97 -2.30 -2.75
N LYS A 83 -9.25 -1.81 -3.96
CA LYS A 83 -10.43 -2.24 -4.72
C LYS A 83 -10.40 -3.73 -5.03
N LEU A 84 -9.28 -4.26 -5.53
CA LEU A 84 -9.14 -5.69 -5.86
C LEU A 84 -9.33 -6.58 -4.62
N ILE A 85 -8.74 -6.20 -3.49
CA ILE A 85 -8.92 -6.92 -2.22
C ILE A 85 -10.38 -6.86 -1.78
N SER A 86 -10.99 -5.67 -1.83
CA SER A 86 -12.40 -5.49 -1.51
C SER A 86 -13.28 -6.42 -2.34
N GLU A 87 -13.09 -6.45 -3.67
CA GLU A 87 -13.84 -7.33 -4.57
C GLU A 87 -13.60 -8.83 -4.30
N GLN A 88 -12.41 -9.21 -3.86
CA GLN A 88 -12.07 -10.60 -3.57
C GLN A 88 -12.73 -11.13 -2.28
N TYR A 89 -12.86 -10.28 -1.26
CA TYR A 89 -13.33 -10.70 0.08
C TYR A 89 -14.71 -10.14 0.44
N LYS A 90 -15.31 -9.31 -0.41
CA LYS A 90 -16.69 -8.87 -0.24
C LYS A 90 -17.62 -10.03 -0.54
N ILE A 91 -18.17 -10.60 0.53
CA ILE A 91 -19.22 -11.63 0.53
C ILE A 91 -20.54 -11.01 0.07
#